data_AF-A0AAW9BQ08-F1
#
_entry.id   AF-A0AAW9BQ08-F1
#
_cell.length_a   1.000
_cell.length_b   1.000
_cell.length_c   1.000
_cell.angle_alpha   90.00
_cell.angle_beta   90.00
_cell.angle_gamma   90.00
#
_symmetry.space_group_name_H-M   'P 1'
#
loop_
_entity.id
_entity.type
_entity.pdbx_description
1 polymer ?
#
loop_
_entity_poly.entity_id
_entity_poly.type
_entity_poly.pdbx_seq_one_letter_code
_entity_poly.pdbx_strand_id
1 'polypeptide(L)'
;GMTGQVHIAKQNRSNAMTLPTSAWVNKQESQGEVWVMDSSTQQVNKVTLSLNESGAIESGLDNNDYVVIAGVGRLVEGQVVKAWIREEGI
;
A
#
# COMPACT_ATOMS: atom_id res chain seq x y z
N GLY A 1 49.55 5.06 11.33
CA GLY A 1 48.16 5.54 11.16
C GLY A 1 47.32 4.37 10.73
N MET A 2 46.16 4.17 11.36
CA MET A 2 45.22 3.11 10.97
C MET A 2 43.88 3.78 10.67
N THR A 3 43.45 3.72 9.41
CA THR A 3 42.11 4.10 9.00
C THR A 3 41.26 2.83 8.94
N GLY A 4 40.27 2.72 9.82
CA GLY A 4 39.26 1.67 9.76
C GLY A 4 38.10 2.15 8.89
N GLN A 5 37.76 1.40 7.84
CA GLN A 5 36.51 1.61 7.11
C GLN A 5 35.40 0.81 7.80
N VAL A 6 34.38 1.52 8.28
CA VAL A 6 33.14 0.94 8.76
C VAL A 6 32.14 0.99 7.61
N HIS A 7 31.81 -0.17 7.06
CA HIS A 7 30.70 -0.29 6.12
C HIS A 7 29.40 -0.29 6.93
N ILE A 8 28.74 0.86 7.01
CA ILE A 8 27.39 0.92 7.57
C ILE A 8 26.49 0.23 6.56
N ALA A 9 26.00 -0.97 6.89
CA ALA A 9 24.93 -1.61 6.15
C ALA A 9 23.78 -0.60 6.08
N LYS A 10 23.44 -0.15 4.87
CA LYS A 10 22.22 0.62 4.61
C LYS A 10 21.09 -0.16 5.28
N GLN A 11 20.64 0.33 6.42
CA GLN A 11 19.37 -0.10 6.94
C GLN A 11 18.39 0.43 5.92
N ASN A 12 17.95 -0.45 5.02
CA ASN A 12 16.74 -0.24 4.27
C ASN A 12 15.70 0.06 5.32
N ARG A 13 15.47 1.36 5.57
CA ARG A 13 14.27 1.82 6.22
C ARG A 13 13.20 1.48 5.21
N SER A 14 12.75 0.23 5.24
CA SER A 14 11.41 -0.12 4.81
C SER A 14 10.56 0.86 5.59
N ASN A 15 10.10 1.93 4.94
CA ASN A 15 9.06 2.77 5.49
C ASN A 15 7.90 1.81 5.69
N ALA A 16 7.78 1.26 6.90
CA ALA A 16 6.77 0.28 7.22
C ALA A 16 5.43 0.98 7.02
N MET A 17 4.83 0.75 5.85
CA MET A 17 3.63 1.45 5.44
C MET A 17 2.46 0.66 5.98
N THR A 18 1.67 1.31 6.82
CA THR A 18 0.44 0.74 7.38
C THR A 18 -0.75 1.37 6.69
N LEU A 19 -1.69 0.54 6.24
CA LEU A 19 -2.97 1.00 5.71
C LEU A 19 -4.04 1.01 6.81
N PRO A 20 -5.01 1.95 6.74
CA PRO A 20 -6.16 1.94 7.63
C PRO A 20 -6.96 0.64 7.47
N THR A 21 -7.64 0.21 8.53
CA THR A 21 -8.42 -1.04 8.53
C THR A 21 -9.47 -1.10 7.42
N SER A 22 -10.02 0.05 7.01
CA SER A 22 -11.02 0.14 5.94
C SER A 22 -10.48 -0.05 4.53
N ALA A 23 -9.15 -0.07 4.34
CA ALA A 23 -8.52 -0.34 3.04
C ALA A 23 -8.47 -1.82 2.69
N TRP A 24 -8.57 -2.69 3.70
CA TRP A 24 -8.42 -4.13 3.53
C TRP A 24 -9.72 -4.74 3.06
N VAL A 25 -9.66 -5.43 1.93
CA VAL A 25 -10.71 -6.38 1.50
C VAL A 25 -10.63 -7.62 2.37
N ASN A 26 -9.41 -8.07 2.63
CA ASN A 26 -9.08 -9.19 3.49
C ASN A 26 -7.72 -8.93 4.13
N LYS A 27 -7.53 -9.31 5.39
CA LYS A 27 -6.24 -9.21 6.07
C LYS A 27 -5.99 -10.46 6.90
N GLN A 28 -4.85 -11.07 6.66
CA GLN A 28 -4.31 -12.23 7.38
C GLN A 28 -3.00 -11.82 8.06
N GLU A 29 -2.35 -12.76 8.75
CA GLU A 29 -1.14 -12.46 9.53
C GLU A 29 0.03 -12.04 8.63
N SER A 30 0.27 -12.74 7.51
CA SER A 30 1.41 -12.50 6.61
C SER A 30 1.01 -11.92 5.25
N GLN A 31 -0.27 -11.75 4.98
CA GLN A 31 -0.77 -11.27 3.69
C GLN A 31 -2.08 -10.50 3.83
N GLY A 32 -2.37 -9.64 2.87
CA GLY A 32 -3.66 -8.96 2.79
C GLY A 32 -4.03 -8.61 1.37
N GLU A 33 -5.31 -8.37 1.13
CA GLU A 33 -5.85 -8.00 -0.17
C GLU A 33 -6.43 -6.59 -0.09
N VAL A 34 -6.10 -5.76 -1.07
CA VAL A 34 -6.58 -4.39 -1.18
C VAL A 34 -7.03 -4.11 -2.61
N TRP A 35 -7.79 -3.03 -2.78
CA TRP A 35 -8.10 -2.48 -4.09
C TRP A 35 -7.12 -1.36 -4.43
N VAL A 36 -6.42 -1.50 -5.55
CA VAL A 36 -5.54 -0.47 -6.10
C VAL A 36 -6.16 0.10 -7.37
N MET A 37 -6.28 1.42 -7.45
CA MET A 37 -6.78 2.11 -8.62
C MET A 37 -5.64 2.48 -9.56
N ASP A 38 -5.75 2.06 -10.82
CA ASP A 38 -4.90 2.55 -11.91
C ASP A 38 -5.27 4.00 -12.23
N SER A 39 -4.33 4.93 -12.09
CA SER A 39 -4.57 6.36 -12.32
C SER A 39 -4.88 6.71 -13.79
N SER A 40 -4.48 5.86 -14.73
CA SER A 40 -4.64 6.05 -16.17
C SER A 40 -6.04 5.61 -16.63
N THR A 41 -6.51 4.47 -16.12
CA THR A 41 -7.80 3.88 -16.51
C THR A 41 -8.92 4.14 -15.51
N GLN A 42 -8.57 4.59 -14.30
CA GLN A 42 -9.47 4.71 -13.15
C GLN A 42 -10.10 3.38 -12.71
N GLN A 43 -9.56 2.24 -13.17
CA GLN A 43 -10.04 0.92 -12.80
C GLN A 43 -9.39 0.45 -11.51
N VAL A 44 -10.16 -0.24 -10.67
CA VAL A 44 -9.64 -0.92 -9.49
C VAL A 44 -9.24 -2.35 -9.82
N ASN A 45 -8.09 -2.75 -9.32
CA ASN A 45 -7.58 -4.11 -9.40
C ASN A 45 -7.33 -4.65 -7.99
N LYS A 46 -7.62 -5.93 -7.77
CA LYS A 46 -7.31 -6.56 -6.49
C LYS A 46 -5.84 -6.91 -6.43
N VAL A 47 -5.16 -6.41 -5.43
CA VAL A 47 -3.72 -6.64 -5.23
C VAL A 47 -3.49 -7.33 -3.90
N THR A 48 -2.70 -8.39 -3.94
CA THR A 48 -2.24 -9.12 -2.75
C THR A 48 -0.93 -8.51 -2.27
N LEU A 49 -0.91 -8.10 -1.01
CA LEU A 49 0.23 -7.53 -0.30
C LEU A 49 0.82 -8.55 0.65
N SER A 50 2.15 -8.55 0.77
CA SER A 50 2.85 -9.30 1.83
C SER A 50 3.00 -8.42 3.05
N LEU A 51 2.75 -8.99 4.23
CA LEU A 51 2.85 -8.32 5.51
C LEU A 51 3.99 -8.92 6.33
N ASN A 52 4.67 -8.07 7.08
CA ASN A 52 5.64 -8.51 8.07
C ASN A 52 4.95 -8.90 9.39
N GLU A 53 5.74 -9.35 10.38
CA GLU A 53 5.25 -9.76 11.70
C GLU A 53 4.52 -8.66 12.48
N SER A 54 4.75 -7.37 12.16
CA SER A 54 4.02 -6.25 12.75
C SER A 54 2.74 -5.87 12.00
N GLY A 55 2.40 -6.62 10.93
CA GLY A 55 1.22 -6.39 10.10
C GLY A 55 1.34 -5.16 9.19
N ALA A 56 2.56 -4.67 8.98
CA ALA A 56 2.89 -3.61 8.03
C ALA A 56 3.24 -4.20 6.66
N ILE A 57 3.06 -3.40 5.62
CA ILE A 57 3.32 -3.84 4.23
C ILE A 57 4.82 -4.01 4.04
N GLU A 58 5.20 -5.22 3.63
CA GLU A 58 6.56 -5.56 3.24
C GLU A 58 6.75 -5.45 1.73
N SER A 59 5.76 -5.85 0.93
CA SER A 59 5.81 -5.79 -0.53
C SER A 59 4.42 -5.82 -1.19
N GLY A 60 4.36 -5.47 -2.47
CA GLY A 60 3.17 -5.54 -3.31
C GLY A 60 2.46 -4.19 -3.55
N LEU A 61 2.99 -3.10 -3.01
CA LEU A 61 2.46 -1.75 -3.20
C LEU A 61 3.60 -0.75 -3.35
N ASP A 62 3.52 0.10 -4.36
CA ASP A 62 4.46 1.18 -4.59
C ASP A 62 3.95 2.50 -3.99
N ASN A 63 4.86 3.42 -3.67
CA ASN A 63 4.52 4.71 -3.07
C ASN A 63 3.59 5.59 -3.93
N ASN A 64 3.43 5.25 -5.22
CA ASN A 64 2.61 6.00 -6.16
C ASN A 64 1.27 5.32 -6.47
N ASP A 65 0.96 4.22 -5.76
CA ASP A 65 -0.29 3.49 -5.93
C ASP A 65 -1.44 4.13 -5.15
N TYR A 66 -2.61 4.17 -5.78
CA TYR A 66 -3.83 4.69 -5.16
C TYR A 66 -4.64 3.56 -4.54
N VAL A 67 -4.53 3.38 -3.23
CA VAL A 67 -5.32 2.38 -2.50
C VAL A 67 -6.71 2.92 -2.18
N VAL A 68 -7.75 2.13 -2.48
CA VAL A 68 -9.13 2.49 -2.16
C VAL A 68 -9.45 2.15 -0.71
N ILE A 69 -9.93 3.14 0.04
CA ILE A 69 -10.26 3.02 1.47
C ILE A 69 -11.75 3.04 1.78
N ALA A 70 -12.59 3.30 0.77
CA ALA A 70 -14.03 3.48 0.90
C ALA A 70 -14.77 2.56 -0.08
N GLY A 71 -15.84 1.92 0.39
CA GLY A 71 -16.65 1.03 -0.45
C GLY A 71 -15.96 -0.29 -0.84
N VAL A 72 -14.82 -0.63 -0.22
CA VAL A 72 -14.00 -1.82 -0.53
C VAL A 72 -14.79 -3.13 -0.62
N GLY A 73 -15.82 -3.31 0.22
CA GLY A 73 -16.65 -4.52 0.23
C GLY A 73 -17.69 -4.62 -0.90
N ARG A 74 -17.81 -3.59 -1.75
CA ARG A 74 -18.76 -3.55 -2.88
C ARG A 74 -18.10 -3.42 -4.24
N LEU A 75 -16.77 -3.27 -4.26
CA LEU A 75 -16.00 -3.15 -5.50
C LEU A 75 -15.81 -4.51 -6.15
N VAL A 76 -15.74 -4.50 -7.48
CA VAL A 76 -15.41 -5.66 -8.30
C VAL A 76 -14.20 -5.35 -9.20
N GLU A 77 -13.50 -6.40 -9.62
CA GLU A 77 -12.32 -6.28 -10.49
C GLU A 77 -12.65 -5.50 -11.77
N GLY A 78 -11.78 -4.57 -12.16
CA GLY A 78 -11.94 -3.73 -13.35
C GLY A 78 -13.01 -2.64 -13.22
N GLN A 79 -13.64 -2.48 -12.05
CA GLN A 79 -14.62 -1.42 -11.84
C GLN A 79 -13.97 -0.04 -11.91
N VAL A 80 -14.56 0.85 -12.70
CA VAL A 80 -14.12 2.26 -12.75
C VAL A 80 -14.60 2.98 -11.49
N VAL A 81 -13.66 3.61 -10.77
CA VAL A 81 -13.93 4.41 -9.58
C VAL A 81 -13.40 5.82 -9.78
N LYS A 82 -14.06 6.80 -9.15
CA LYS A 82 -13.57 8.18 -9.15
C LYS A 82 -12.83 8.44 -7.85
N ALA A 83 -11.52 8.64 -7.92
CA ALA A 83 -10.75 9.12 -6.78
C ALA A 83 -11.32 10.49 -6.35
N TRP A 84 -11.87 10.54 -5.14
CA TRP A 84 -12.17 11.80 -4.49
C TRP A 84 -10.89 12.29 -3.82
N ILE A 85 -10.17 13.14 -4.54
CA ILE A 85 -9.11 13.94 -3.93
C ILE A 85 -9.84 15.08 -3.22
N ARG A 86 -9.77 15.11 -1.89
CA ARG A 86 -10.29 16.25 -1.13
C ARG A 86 -9.38 17.43 -1.45
N GLU A 87 -9.76 18.26 -2.42
CA GLU A 87 -9.19 19.60 -2.56
C GLU A 87 -9.46 20.33 -1.23
N GLU A 88 -8.41 20.79 -0.58
CA GLU A 88 -8.51 21.54 0.66
C GLU A 88 -9.17 22.90 0.37
N GLY A 89 -10.48 22.96 0.54
CA GLY A 89 -11.27 24.18 0.73
C GLY A 89 -12.31 23.87 1.82
N ILE A 90 -12.45 24.62 2.89
CA ILE A 90 -12.30 26.07 3.09
C ILE A 90 -11.95 26.31 4.58
#